data_AF-A0A813GP14-F1
#
_entry.id   AF-A0A813GP14-F1
#
_cell.length_a   1.000
_cell.length_b   1.000
_cell.length_c   1.000
_cell.angle_alpha   90.00
_cell.angle_beta   90.00
_cell.angle_gamma   90.00
#
_symmetry.space_group_name_H-M   'P 1'
#
loop_
_entity.id
_entity.type
_entity.pdbx_description
1 polymer ?
#
loop_
_entity_poly.entity_id
_entity_poly.type
_entity_poly.pdbx_seq_one_letter_code
_entity_poly.pdbx_strand_id
1 'polypeptide(L)'
;WYRRLGEAWAMYLMWAVVYASVIFVFASKRIETKKRDTLYSYFVNTLGYKDKLPAALRPYTQIVFMLGHQALFLTGIWWIFLPSSIQVVCAGVAMIIFFHNGGRFYVDHFWKAYERNTHLYVDAAVSAMSQTIDAPQAAGKSDDADEGPLSVAHSSESLAVEEDVANSPVALMLMQRLEALPAEQLSSLTQEDLHKLLDEVARVNSKDPVADSDDTSSGKSPSG
;
A
#
# COMPACT_ATOMS: atom_id res chain seq x y z
N TRP A 1 29.09 -10.03 -29.38
CA TRP A 1 28.62 -10.64 -28.12
C TRP A 1 29.19 -9.95 -26.89
N TYR A 2 30.51 -9.92 -26.67
CA TYR A 2 31.12 -9.28 -25.50
C TYR A 2 30.72 -7.80 -25.29
N ARG A 3 30.69 -6.98 -26.35
CA ARG A 3 30.25 -5.58 -26.21
C ARG A 3 28.81 -5.45 -25.71
N ARG A 4 27.89 -6.23 -26.29
CA ARG A 4 26.47 -6.27 -25.88
C ARG A 4 26.30 -6.79 -24.46
N LEU A 5 27.08 -7.80 -24.06
CA LEU A 5 27.10 -8.31 -22.69
C LEU A 5 27.60 -7.25 -21.72
N GLY A 6 28.68 -6.54 -22.07
CA GLY A 6 29.22 -5.44 -21.27
C GLY A 6 28.25 -4.29 -21.10
N GLU A 7 27.57 -3.87 -22.17
CA GLU A 7 26.52 -2.84 -22.15
C GLU A 7 25.35 -3.27 -21.24
N ALA A 8 24.85 -4.50 -21.39
CA ALA A 8 23.78 -5.04 -20.54
C ALA A 8 24.20 -5.17 -19.07
N TRP A 9 25.43 -5.63 -18.82
CA TRP A 9 26.00 -5.75 -17.48
C TRP A 9 26.17 -4.39 -16.80
N ALA A 10 26.66 -3.39 -17.53
CA ALA A 10 26.83 -2.04 -17.00
C ALA A 10 25.49 -1.39 -16.64
N MET A 11 24.49 -1.51 -17.51
CA MET A 11 23.12 -1.03 -17.25
C MET A 11 22.53 -1.74 -16.01
N TYR A 12 22.71 -3.06 -15.91
CA TYR A 12 22.25 -3.82 -14.77
C TYR A 12 22.96 -3.41 -13.46
N LEU A 13 24.28 -3.29 -13.44
CA LEU A 13 25.02 -2.87 -12.25
C LEU A 13 24.60 -1.47 -11.80
N MET A 14 24.42 -0.53 -12.74
CA MET A 14 23.92 0.81 -12.44
C MET A 14 22.55 0.72 -11.76
N TRP A 15 21.62 -0.03 -12.34
CA TRP A 15 20.29 -0.24 -11.75
C TRP A 15 20.36 -0.91 -10.38
N ALA A 16 21.16 -1.96 -10.22
CA ALA A 16 21.28 -2.71 -8.98
C ALA A 16 21.87 -1.85 -7.86
N VAL A 17 22.89 -1.02 -8.14
CA VAL A 17 23.47 -0.08 -7.19
C VAL A 17 22.46 0.98 -6.77
N VAL A 18 21.73 1.57 -7.73
CA VAL A 18 20.68 2.56 -7.44
C VAL A 18 19.57 1.93 -6.58
N TYR A 19 19.08 0.75 -6.98
CA TYR A 19 18.05 0.01 -6.26
C TYR A 19 18.48 -0.34 -4.82
N ALA A 20 19.69 -0.89 -4.66
CA ALA A 20 20.25 -1.21 -3.35
C ALA A 20 20.43 0.05 -2.48
N SER A 21 20.91 1.15 -3.07
CA SER A 21 21.10 2.40 -2.35
C SER A 21 19.77 3.00 -1.89
N VAL A 22 18.77 3.05 -2.78
CA VAL A 22 17.44 3.57 -2.44
C VAL A 22 16.79 2.75 -1.34
N ILE A 23 16.79 1.42 -1.44
CA ILE A 23 16.10 0.56 -0.46
C ILE A 23 16.84 0.51 0.87
N PHE A 24 18.15 0.25 0.87
CA PHE A 24 18.89 -0.01 2.10
C PHE A 24 19.46 1.23 2.76
N VAL A 25 19.78 2.29 2.00
CA VAL A 25 20.37 3.50 2.57
C VAL A 25 19.31 4.56 2.81
N PHE A 26 18.56 4.96 1.78
CA PHE A 26 17.64 6.09 1.87
C PHE A 26 16.29 5.73 2.49
N ALA A 27 15.70 4.60 2.06
CA ALA A 27 14.37 4.21 2.48
C ALA A 27 14.36 3.40 3.78
N SER A 28 15.51 2.91 4.27
CA SER A 28 15.57 1.99 5.43
C SER A 28 14.90 2.58 6.67
N LYS A 29 15.24 3.82 7.03
CA LYS A 29 14.60 4.52 8.16
C LYS A 29 13.09 4.69 7.95
N ARG A 30 12.68 5.10 6.75
CA ARG A 30 11.26 5.33 6.44
C ARG A 30 10.45 4.03 6.43
N ILE A 31 11.06 2.93 5.98
CA ILE A 31 10.48 1.59 5.97
C ILE A 31 10.29 1.10 7.41
N GLU A 32 11.30 1.30 8.26
CA GLU A 32 11.26 0.92 9.67
C GLU A 32 10.18 1.71 10.43
N THR A 33 10.13 3.03 10.25
CA THR A 33 9.09 3.87 10.89
C THR A 33 7.69 3.52 10.41
N LYS A 34 7.49 3.28 9.10
CA LYS A 34 6.15 3.03 8.55
C LYS A 34 5.76 1.55 8.52
N LYS A 35 6.57 0.66 9.10
CA LYS A 35 6.41 -0.80 9.07
C LYS A 35 5.99 -1.34 7.69
N ARG A 36 6.56 -0.78 6.62
CA ARG A 36 6.19 -1.17 5.25
C ARG A 36 6.84 -2.50 4.90
N ASP A 37 6.04 -3.45 4.43
CA ASP A 37 6.57 -4.70 3.92
C ASP A 37 7.34 -4.46 2.62
N THR A 38 8.65 -4.72 2.65
CA THR A 38 9.49 -4.74 1.47
C THR A 38 9.58 -6.15 0.90
N LEU A 39 9.95 -6.27 -0.38
CA LEU A 39 10.23 -7.58 -0.98
C LEU A 39 11.25 -8.37 -0.15
N TYR A 40 12.28 -7.69 0.37
CA TYR A 40 13.25 -8.28 1.28
C TYR A 40 12.60 -8.76 2.60
N SER A 41 11.80 -7.92 3.24
CA SER A 41 11.02 -8.29 4.45
C SER A 41 10.16 -9.52 4.19
N TYR A 42 9.46 -9.57 3.06
CA TYR A 42 8.63 -10.70 2.66
C TYR A 42 9.44 -12.00 2.51
N PHE A 43 10.60 -11.95 1.84
CA PHE A 43 11.47 -13.13 1.72
C PHE A 43 12.02 -13.60 3.07
N VAL A 44 12.41 -12.66 3.93
CA VAL A 44 12.96 -12.99 5.25
C VAL A 44 11.89 -13.56 6.17
N ASN A 45 10.74 -12.89 6.28
CA ASN A 45 9.71 -13.19 7.26
C ASN A 45 8.73 -14.26 6.80
N THR A 46 8.29 -14.22 5.54
CA THR A 46 7.27 -15.17 5.03
C THR A 46 7.88 -16.47 4.55
N LEU A 47 8.99 -16.42 3.83
CA LEU A 47 9.64 -17.61 3.27
C LEU A 47 10.65 -18.27 4.23
N GLY A 48 10.94 -17.64 5.38
CA GLY A 48 11.92 -18.12 6.35
C GLY A 48 13.32 -18.25 5.75
N TYR A 49 13.64 -17.42 4.75
CA TYR A 49 14.90 -17.53 4.01
C TYR A 49 16.13 -17.42 4.92
N LYS A 50 16.05 -16.58 5.97
CA LYS A 50 17.11 -16.40 6.95
C LYS A 50 17.47 -17.69 7.69
N ASP A 51 16.49 -18.54 7.94
CA ASP A 51 16.70 -19.79 8.69
C ASP A 51 17.32 -20.88 7.82
N LYS A 52 17.05 -20.83 6.51
CA LYS A 52 17.65 -21.70 5.49
C LYS A 52 19.11 -21.37 5.18
N LEU A 53 19.57 -20.18 5.57
CA LEU A 53 20.97 -19.78 5.39
C LEU A 53 21.87 -20.38 6.49
N PRO A 54 23.11 -20.78 6.13
CA PRO A 54 24.10 -21.20 7.10
C PRO A 54 24.41 -20.06 8.09
N ALA A 55 24.73 -20.41 9.33
CA ALA A 55 24.87 -19.45 10.44
C ALA A 55 25.82 -18.28 10.13
N ALA A 56 26.91 -18.54 9.40
CA ALA A 56 27.88 -17.52 8.99
C ALA A 56 27.30 -16.45 8.03
N LEU A 57 26.28 -16.78 7.24
CA LEU A 57 25.67 -15.87 6.25
C LEU A 57 24.41 -15.16 6.76
N ARG A 58 23.87 -15.57 7.91
CA ARG A 58 22.68 -14.94 8.52
C ARG A 58 22.80 -13.43 8.80
N PRO A 59 23.96 -12.87 9.21
CA PRO A 59 24.07 -11.41 9.36
C PRO A 59 24.15 -10.68 8.02
N TYR A 60 24.48 -11.39 6.93
CA TYR A 60 24.66 -10.84 5.59
C TYR A 60 23.49 -11.12 4.65
N THR A 61 22.29 -11.38 5.19
CA THR A 61 21.10 -11.75 4.41
C THR A 61 20.77 -10.75 3.30
N GLN A 62 21.01 -9.45 3.51
CA GLN A 62 20.84 -8.41 2.48
C GLN A 62 21.80 -8.60 1.30
N ILE A 63 23.06 -8.93 1.57
CA ILE A 63 24.06 -9.21 0.53
C ILE A 63 23.68 -10.47 -0.22
N VAL A 64 23.30 -11.53 0.48
CA VAL A 64 22.90 -12.78 -0.20
C VAL A 64 21.62 -12.59 -1.02
N PHE A 65 20.69 -11.73 -0.56
CA PHE A 65 19.52 -11.34 -1.35
C PHE A 65 19.91 -10.61 -2.65
N MET A 66 20.88 -9.70 -2.59
CA MET A 66 21.42 -9.03 -3.77
C MET A 66 22.20 -9.98 -4.69
N LEU A 67 22.93 -10.94 -4.13
CA LEU A 67 23.56 -12.02 -4.91
C LEU A 67 22.51 -12.91 -5.59
N GLY A 68 21.39 -13.19 -4.93
CA GLY A 68 20.26 -13.87 -5.54
C GLY A 68 19.67 -13.08 -6.72
N HIS A 69 19.52 -11.76 -6.57
CA HIS A 69 19.12 -10.88 -7.67
C HIS A 69 20.12 -10.88 -8.82
N GLN A 70 21.42 -10.89 -8.51
CA GLN A 70 22.48 -10.99 -9.51
C GLN A 70 22.43 -12.34 -10.23
N ALA A 71 22.18 -13.43 -9.51
CA ALA A 71 22.03 -14.76 -10.10
C ALA A 71 20.83 -14.82 -11.06
N LEU A 72 19.70 -14.19 -10.71
CA LEU A 72 18.56 -14.06 -11.63
C LEU A 72 18.98 -13.36 -12.94
N PHE A 73 19.77 -12.28 -12.86
CA PHE A 73 20.30 -11.64 -14.06
C PHE A 73 21.23 -12.57 -14.86
N LEU A 74 22.11 -13.30 -14.18
CA LEU A 74 23.02 -14.26 -14.83
C LEU A 74 22.26 -15.36 -15.58
N THR A 75 21.12 -15.83 -15.06
CA THR A 75 20.29 -16.80 -15.78
C THR A 75 19.74 -16.24 -17.10
N GLY A 76 19.54 -14.92 -17.19
CA GLY A 76 19.15 -14.22 -18.40
C GLY A 76 20.29 -14.02 -19.42
N ILE A 77 21.55 -14.23 -19.05
CA ILE A 77 22.68 -14.05 -19.99
C ILE A 77 22.60 -15.06 -21.13
N TRP A 78 22.12 -16.28 -20.86
CA TRP A 78 21.98 -17.29 -21.89
C TRP A 78 21.08 -16.82 -23.05
N TRP A 79 20.07 -16.00 -22.76
CA TRP A 79 19.16 -15.43 -23.75
C TRP A 79 19.87 -14.64 -24.84
N ILE A 80 20.98 -13.98 -24.50
CA ILE A 80 21.76 -13.18 -25.44
C ILE A 80 22.22 -14.05 -26.60
N PHE A 81 22.59 -15.31 -26.37
CA PHE A 81 23.12 -16.20 -27.41
C PHE A 81 22.04 -16.78 -28.35
N LEU A 82 20.75 -16.62 -28.03
CA LEU A 82 19.68 -17.11 -28.90
C LEU A 82 19.47 -16.23 -30.15
N PRO A 83 18.98 -16.79 -31.27
CA PRO A 83 18.51 -16.01 -32.41
C PRO A 83 17.38 -15.05 -32.03
N SER A 84 17.33 -13.88 -32.68
CA SER A 84 16.36 -12.81 -32.39
C SER A 84 14.90 -13.27 -32.41
N SER A 85 14.52 -14.12 -33.38
CA SER A 85 13.16 -14.66 -33.47
C SER A 85 12.77 -15.48 -32.23
N ILE A 86 13.69 -16.30 -31.71
CA ILE A 86 13.45 -17.09 -30.50
C ILE A 86 13.45 -16.19 -29.26
N GLN A 87 14.33 -15.19 -29.21
CA GLN A 87 14.33 -14.21 -28.11
C GLN A 87 12.97 -13.53 -27.95
N VAL A 88 12.33 -13.11 -29.05
CA VAL A 88 11.01 -12.46 -29.03
C VAL A 88 9.93 -13.40 -28.49
N VAL A 89 9.88 -14.65 -28.99
CA VAL A 89 8.89 -15.65 -28.53
C VAL A 89 9.10 -15.96 -27.05
N CYS A 90 10.34 -16.22 -26.65
CA CYS A 90 10.69 -16.52 -25.26
C CYS A 90 10.42 -15.32 -24.33
N ALA A 91 10.67 -14.09 -24.78
CA ALA A 91 10.31 -12.88 -24.03
C ALA A 91 8.79 -12.74 -23.87
N GLY A 92 8.01 -13.03 -24.91
CA GLY A 92 6.55 -13.06 -24.82
C GLY A 92 6.04 -14.09 -23.80
N VAL A 93 6.55 -15.32 -23.85
CA VAL A 93 6.20 -16.37 -22.88
C VAL A 93 6.63 -15.97 -21.46
N ALA A 94 7.85 -15.47 -21.29
CA ALA A 94 8.34 -15.00 -19.99
C ALA A 94 7.47 -13.86 -19.44
N MET A 95 7.01 -12.94 -20.30
CA MET A 95 6.10 -11.87 -19.94
C MET A 95 4.75 -12.41 -19.44
N ILE A 96 4.16 -13.38 -20.15
CA ILE A 96 2.89 -14.02 -19.74
C ILE A 96 3.07 -14.71 -18.38
N ILE A 97 4.15 -15.47 -18.19
CA ILE A 97 4.46 -16.13 -16.92
C ILE A 97 4.66 -15.08 -15.81
N PHE A 98 5.36 -13.99 -16.10
CA PHE A 98 5.60 -12.92 -15.14
C PHE A 98 4.31 -12.20 -14.75
N PHE A 99 3.42 -11.89 -15.69
CA PHE A 99 2.11 -11.30 -15.38
C PHE A 99 1.21 -12.28 -14.63
N HIS A 100 1.22 -13.56 -14.99
CA HIS A 100 0.41 -14.56 -14.31
C HIS A 100 0.87 -14.75 -12.85
N ASN A 101 2.17 -14.89 -12.62
CA ASN A 101 2.71 -15.07 -11.26
C ASN A 101 2.77 -13.76 -10.47
N GLY A 102 3.20 -12.68 -11.11
CA GLY A 102 3.31 -11.35 -10.52
C GLY A 102 1.94 -10.74 -10.23
N GLY A 103 0.95 -10.93 -11.12
CA GLY A 103 -0.42 -10.51 -10.91
C GLY A 103 -1.08 -11.26 -9.75
N ARG A 104 -0.90 -12.59 -9.68
CA ARG A 104 -1.37 -13.39 -8.53
C ARG A 104 -0.71 -12.96 -7.23
N PHE A 105 0.61 -12.76 -7.24
CA PHE A 105 1.34 -12.25 -6.08
C PHE A 105 0.84 -10.85 -5.67
N TYR A 106 0.61 -9.97 -6.64
CA TYR A 106 0.11 -8.62 -6.41
C TYR A 106 -1.28 -8.67 -5.76
N VAL A 107 -2.21 -9.45 -6.33
CA VAL A 107 -3.55 -9.61 -5.75
C VAL A 107 -3.45 -10.19 -4.34
N ASP A 108 -2.72 -11.28 -4.13
CA ASP A 108 -2.61 -11.90 -2.80
C ASP A 108 -1.95 -10.98 -1.77
N HIS A 109 -0.96 -10.18 -2.17
CA HIS A 109 -0.23 -9.30 -1.26
C HIS A 109 -1.03 -8.03 -0.95
N PHE A 110 -1.55 -7.34 -1.98
CA PHE A 110 -2.31 -6.11 -1.80
C PHE A 110 -3.68 -6.39 -1.20
N TRP A 111 -4.34 -7.49 -1.54
CA TRP A 111 -5.62 -7.86 -0.92
C TRP A 111 -5.48 -8.06 0.58
N LYS A 112 -4.47 -8.80 1.03
CA LYS A 112 -4.20 -9.00 2.46
C LYS A 112 -3.83 -7.70 3.18
N ALA A 113 -3.08 -6.82 2.52
CA ALA A 113 -2.77 -5.51 3.06
C ALA A 113 -4.04 -4.64 3.18
N TYR A 114 -4.92 -4.69 2.18
CA TYR A 114 -6.22 -4.04 2.22
C TYR A 114 -7.06 -4.58 3.36
N GLU A 115 -7.32 -5.89 3.44
CA GLU A 115 -8.09 -6.52 4.53
C GLU A 115 -7.58 -6.10 5.91
N ARG A 116 -6.25 -6.14 6.13
CA ARG A 116 -5.66 -5.72 7.41
C ARG A 116 -5.96 -4.25 7.73
N ASN A 117 -5.87 -3.37 6.74
CA ASN A 117 -6.19 -1.96 6.92
C ASN A 117 -7.70 -1.75 7.14
N THR A 118 -8.57 -2.48 6.43
CA THR A 118 -10.02 -2.38 6.61
C THR A 118 -10.44 -2.78 8.02
N HIS A 119 -9.84 -3.84 8.58
CA HIS A 119 -10.07 -4.22 9.97
C HIS A 119 -9.68 -3.11 10.95
N LEU A 120 -8.54 -2.45 10.73
CA LEU A 120 -8.12 -1.32 11.57
C LEU A 120 -9.10 -0.15 11.49
N TYR A 121 -9.66 0.14 10.30
CA TYR A 121 -10.66 1.20 10.15
C TYR A 121 -11.97 0.87 10.84
N VAL A 122 -12.43 -0.38 10.73
CA VAL A 122 -13.65 -0.83 11.41
C VAL A 122 -13.45 -0.80 12.92
N ASP A 123 -12.33 -1.31 13.44
CA ASP A 123 -12.05 -1.31 14.88
C ASP A 123 -11.92 0.11 15.45
N ALA A 124 -11.25 1.02 14.72
CA ALA A 124 -11.16 2.43 15.10
C ALA A 124 -12.54 3.11 15.12
N ALA A 125 -13.38 2.86 14.11
CA ALA A 125 -14.74 3.39 14.07
C ALA A 125 -15.61 2.85 15.20
N VAL A 126 -15.54 1.55 15.50
CA VAL A 126 -16.25 0.92 16.61
C VAL A 126 -15.77 1.48 17.95
N SER A 127 -14.47 1.66 18.15
CA SER A 127 -13.92 2.24 19.37
C SER A 127 -14.35 3.69 19.56
N ALA A 128 -14.37 4.50 18.49
CA ALA A 128 -14.83 5.89 18.54
C ALA A 128 -16.32 5.99 18.87
N MET A 129 -17.16 5.12 18.31
CA MET A 129 -18.59 5.04 18.64
C MET A 129 -18.84 4.58 20.08
N SER A 130 -18.00 3.67 20.60
CA SER A 130 -18.13 3.18 21.97
C SER A 130 -17.85 4.30 22.98
N GLN A 131 -16.85 5.15 22.72
CA GLN A 131 -16.50 6.28 23.58
C GLN A 131 -17.58 7.37 23.62
N THR A 132 -18.31 7.60 22.52
CA THR A 132 -19.40 8.60 22.51
C THR A 132 -20.64 8.12 23.26
N ILE A 133 -20.90 6.80 23.30
CA ILE A 133 -22.05 6.21 24.01
C ILE A 133 -21.82 6.14 25.52
N ASP A 134 -20.57 5.99 25.98
CA ASP A 134 -20.21 6.02 27.41
C ASP A 134 -19.96 7.44 27.96
N ALA A 135 -20.02 8.47 27.10
CA ALA A 135 -19.89 9.88 27.48
C ALA A 135 -21.19 10.64 27.91
N PRO A 136 -22.31 10.05 28.37
CA PRO A 136 -23.40 10.82 28.95
C PRO A 136 -23.29 10.90 30.49
N GLN A 137 -23.31 12.15 30.99
CA GLN A 137 -23.60 12.59 32.37
C GLN A 137 -22.45 12.77 33.39
N ALA A 138 -21.30 13.33 32.99
CA ALA A 138 -20.42 14.05 33.94
C ALA A 138 -20.48 15.58 33.77
N ALA A 139 -21.40 16.10 32.96
CA ALA A 139 -21.70 17.55 32.88
C ALA A 139 -22.62 17.98 34.04
N GLY A 140 -22.23 17.62 35.26
CA GLY A 140 -22.95 17.86 36.50
C GLY A 140 -22.02 18.30 37.61
N LYS A 141 -21.44 19.50 37.45
CA LYS A 141 -21.04 20.41 38.54
C LYS A 141 -19.85 19.99 39.43
N SER A 142 -18.69 20.61 39.20
CA SER A 142 -17.81 21.07 40.28
C SER A 142 -16.83 22.12 39.76
N ASP A 143 -17.10 23.37 40.11
CA ASP A 143 -16.07 24.39 40.33
C ASP A 143 -15.12 23.85 41.41
N ASP A 144 -13.84 23.65 41.10
CA ASP A 144 -12.74 24.22 41.88
C ASP A 144 -11.39 23.80 41.29
N ALA A 145 -10.48 24.77 41.31
CA ALA A 145 -9.14 24.72 40.75
C ALA A 145 -8.20 23.80 41.54
N ASP A 146 -7.38 23.00 40.83
CA ASP A 146 -6.02 22.72 41.28
C ASP A 146 -5.12 22.29 40.11
N GLU A 147 -3.92 22.84 40.07
CA GLU A 147 -2.91 22.62 39.02
C GLU A 147 -2.08 21.36 39.31
N GLY A 148 -1.86 20.55 38.28
CA GLY A 148 -0.89 19.45 38.34
C GLY A 148 -0.60 18.85 36.97
N PRO A 149 0.59 19.06 36.40
CA PRO A 149 0.94 18.53 35.08
C PRO A 149 1.67 17.20 35.23
N LEU A 150 1.23 16.14 34.55
CA LEU A 150 2.15 15.08 34.09
C LEU A 150 1.50 14.11 33.09
N SER A 151 2.11 14.08 31.91
CA SER A 151 2.53 12.87 31.17
C SER A 151 1.45 11.89 30.69
N VAL A 152 1.09 12.01 29.40
CA VAL A 152 1.02 10.86 28.48
C VAL A 152 1.43 11.31 27.07
N ALA A 153 2.70 11.13 26.72
CA ALA A 153 3.17 11.21 25.33
C ALA A 153 3.27 9.79 24.76
N HIS A 154 2.16 9.25 24.25
CA HIS A 154 2.17 7.97 23.54
C HIS A 154 1.09 7.84 22.45
N SER A 155 0.69 8.95 21.80
CA SER A 155 -0.43 8.99 20.84
C SER A 155 -0.12 9.64 19.50
N SER A 156 1.15 9.77 19.10
CA SER A 156 1.51 10.51 17.88
C SER A 156 1.50 9.68 16.59
N GLU A 157 1.43 8.35 16.68
CA GLU A 157 1.49 7.47 15.49
C GLU A 157 0.09 7.04 14.99
N SER A 158 -0.96 7.04 15.83
CA SER A 158 -2.35 6.89 15.34
C SER A 158 -2.82 8.16 14.65
N LEU A 159 -2.43 9.34 15.14
CA LEU A 159 -2.83 10.64 14.60
C LEU A 159 -2.45 10.84 13.13
N ALA A 160 -1.28 10.36 12.69
CA ALA A 160 -0.84 10.56 11.30
C ALA A 160 -1.55 9.64 10.29
N VAL A 161 -2.14 8.53 10.74
CA VAL A 161 -3.02 7.68 9.91
C VAL A 161 -4.47 8.14 10.04
N GLU A 162 -4.90 8.56 11.25
CA GLU A 162 -6.21 9.17 11.47
C GLU A 162 -6.40 10.47 10.67
N GLU A 163 -5.36 11.30 10.50
CA GLU A 163 -5.47 12.58 9.76
C GLU A 163 -5.61 12.36 8.24
N ASP A 164 -4.93 11.36 7.66
CA ASP A 164 -5.08 10.99 6.24
C ASP A 164 -6.42 10.26 5.98
N VAL A 165 -6.95 9.58 7.01
CA VAL A 165 -8.23 8.84 6.96
C VAL A 165 -9.43 9.73 7.21
N ALA A 166 -9.34 10.70 8.12
CA ALA A 166 -10.37 11.71 8.37
C ALA A 166 -10.54 12.65 7.16
N ASN A 167 -9.50 12.82 6.36
CA ASN A 167 -9.53 13.59 5.12
C ASN A 167 -9.97 12.78 3.89
N SER A 168 -10.28 11.47 4.04
CA SER A 168 -10.87 10.71 2.95
C SER A 168 -12.28 11.25 2.64
N PRO A 169 -12.59 11.58 1.37
CA PRO A 169 -13.91 12.09 1.01
C PRO A 169 -15.03 11.11 1.36
N VAL A 170 -14.74 9.80 1.35
CA VAL A 170 -15.68 8.75 1.78
C VAL A 170 -15.93 8.83 3.29
N ALA A 171 -14.89 9.04 4.11
CA ALA A 171 -15.02 9.16 5.55
C ALA A 171 -15.81 10.43 5.93
N LEU A 172 -15.56 11.55 5.24
CA LEU A 172 -16.31 12.80 5.43
C LEU A 172 -17.77 12.65 5.03
N MET A 173 -18.08 12.02 3.89
CA MET A 173 -19.46 11.76 3.48
C MET A 173 -20.19 10.82 4.45
N LEU A 174 -19.49 9.83 4.99
CA LEU A 174 -20.08 8.89 5.94
C LEU A 174 -20.32 9.55 7.30
N MET A 175 -19.37 10.34 7.80
CA MET A 175 -19.55 11.19 8.99
C MET A 175 -20.73 12.15 8.82
N GLN A 176 -20.83 12.83 7.67
CA GLN A 176 -21.94 13.75 7.38
C GLN A 176 -23.30 13.03 7.29
N ARG A 177 -23.33 11.81 6.74
CA ARG A 177 -24.54 10.97 6.70
C ARG A 177 -24.94 10.47 8.08
N LEU A 178 -23.97 10.08 8.92
CA LEU A 178 -24.23 9.66 10.31
C LEU A 178 -24.73 10.84 11.15
N GLU A 179 -24.16 12.03 10.98
CA GLU A 179 -24.59 13.25 11.67
C GLU A 179 -26.03 13.67 11.29
N ALA A 180 -26.46 13.36 10.07
CA ALA A 180 -27.82 13.63 9.60
C ALA A 180 -28.88 12.66 10.16
N LEU A 181 -28.48 11.54 10.78
CA LEU A 181 -29.41 10.57 11.34
C LEU A 181 -29.88 11.00 12.75
N PRO A 182 -31.19 10.86 13.06
CA PRO A 182 -31.69 11.13 14.40
C PRO A 182 -31.07 10.14 15.42
N ALA A 183 -30.82 10.62 16.64
CA ALA A 183 -30.10 9.86 17.67
C ALA A 183 -30.69 8.47 17.99
N GLU A 184 -32.01 8.29 17.84
CA GLU A 184 -32.69 6.98 18.00
C GLU A 184 -32.32 5.96 16.91
N GLN A 185 -31.99 6.43 15.70
CA GLN A 185 -31.52 5.56 14.62
C GLN A 185 -30.04 5.24 14.78
N LEU A 186 -29.25 6.15 15.37
CA LEU A 186 -27.84 5.90 15.65
C LEU A 186 -27.64 4.78 16.67
N SER A 187 -28.48 4.73 17.71
CA SER A 187 -28.40 3.72 18.77
C SER A 187 -28.93 2.34 18.35
N SER A 188 -29.71 2.26 17.27
CA SER A 188 -30.21 1.00 16.71
C SER A 188 -29.42 0.53 15.48
N LEU A 189 -28.38 1.28 15.09
CA LEU A 189 -27.58 0.96 13.92
C LEU A 189 -26.77 -0.31 14.14
N THR A 190 -27.05 -1.35 13.36
CA THR A 190 -26.27 -2.58 13.42
C THR A 190 -25.01 -2.47 12.55
N GLN A 191 -24.02 -3.34 12.80
CA GLN A 191 -22.83 -3.41 11.95
C GLN A 191 -23.18 -3.67 10.47
N GLU A 192 -24.27 -4.41 10.22
CA GLU A 192 -24.75 -4.72 8.87
C GLU A 192 -25.28 -3.47 8.16
N ASP A 193 -25.93 -2.56 8.90
CA ASP A 193 -26.42 -1.28 8.37
C ASP A 193 -25.27 -0.32 8.09
N LEU A 194 -24.22 -0.33 8.93
CA LEU A 194 -23.00 0.43 8.69
C LEU A 194 -22.30 -0.01 7.40
N HIS A 195 -22.23 -1.33 7.15
CA HIS A 195 -21.70 -1.87 5.89
C HIS A 195 -22.54 -1.46 4.68
N LYS A 196 -23.88 -1.50 4.79
CA LYS A 196 -24.78 -1.04 3.71
C LYS A 196 -24.60 0.46 3.40
N LEU A 197 -24.43 1.29 4.43
CA LEU A 197 -24.16 2.72 4.26
C LEU A 197 -22.79 2.98 3.63
N LEU A 198 -21.76 2.24 4.04
CA LEU A 198 -20.42 2.33 3.43
C LEU A 198 -20.48 1.95 1.94
N ASP A 199 -21.18 0.87 1.58
CA ASP A 199 -21.39 0.45 0.20
C ASP A 199 -22.19 1.47 -0.61
N GLU A 200 -23.21 2.10 -0.02
CA GLU A 200 -23.99 3.16 -0.69
C GLU A 200 -23.11 4.39 -0.97
N VAL A 201 -22.33 4.86 0.01
CA VAL A 201 -21.42 6.00 -0.15
C VAL A 201 -20.33 5.70 -1.18
N ALA A 202 -19.73 4.50 -1.13
CA ALA A 202 -18.77 4.06 -2.13
C ALA A 202 -19.38 4.01 -3.53
N ARG A 203 -20.63 3.56 -3.66
CA ARG A 203 -21.34 3.52 -4.94
C ARG A 203 -21.63 4.92 -5.46
N VAL A 204 -22.06 5.86 -4.62
CA VAL A 204 -22.28 7.27 -5.01
C VAL A 204 -20.98 7.92 -5.46
N ASN A 205 -19.88 7.71 -4.72
CA ASN A 205 -18.56 8.26 -5.05
C ASN A 205 -17.96 7.63 -6.33
N SER A 206 -18.24 6.35 -6.60
CA SER A 206 -17.83 5.69 -7.87
C SER A 206 -18.61 6.17 -9.09
N LYS A 207 -19.74 6.86 -8.88
CA LYS A 207 -20.64 7.33 -9.92
C LYS A 207 -20.34 8.76 -10.37
N ASP A 208 -19.12 9.22 -10.11
CA ASP A 208 -18.63 10.46 -10.70
C ASP A 208 -18.83 10.41 -12.23
N PRO A 209 -19.24 11.54 -12.81
CA PRO A 209 -19.68 11.59 -14.19
C PRO A 209 -18.49 11.24 -15.06
N VAL A 210 -18.59 10.11 -15.77
CA VAL A 210 -17.91 9.97 -17.06
C VAL A 210 -18.32 11.21 -17.82
N ALA A 211 -17.41 12.17 -17.91
CA ALA A 211 -17.62 13.39 -18.66
C ALA A 211 -18.01 12.95 -20.06
N ASP A 212 -19.26 13.23 -20.44
CA ASP A 212 -19.64 13.45 -21.84
C ASP A 212 -18.81 14.64 -22.31
N SER A 213 -17.53 14.40 -22.60
CA SER A 213 -16.72 15.24 -23.46
C SER A 213 -16.99 14.80 -24.89
N ASP A 214 -18.25 14.86 -25.30
CA ASP A 214 -18.66 14.69 -26.68
C ASP A 214 -18.76 16.08 -27.33
N ASP A 215 -18.09 16.16 -28.48
CA ASP A 215 -18.30 17.12 -29.56
C ASP A 215 -18.25 18.62 -29.24
N THR A 216 -17.05 19.18 -29.36
CA THR A 216 -16.93 20.44 -30.12
C THR A 216 -15.64 20.50 -30.96
N SER A 217 -15.86 20.77 -32.25
CA SER A 217 -14.96 21.50 -33.14
C SER A 217 -13.90 20.73 -33.94
N SER A 218 -14.36 19.97 -34.95
CA SER A 218 -13.59 19.79 -36.19
C SER A 218 -13.64 21.08 -37.01
N GLY A 219 -12.71 22.00 -36.71
CA GLY A 219 -12.42 23.19 -37.52
C GLY A 219 -11.84 22.81 -38.88
N LYS A 220 -12.62 23.06 -39.93
CA LYS A 220 -12.27 22.92 -41.34
C LYS A 220 -11.31 24.05 -41.75
N SER A 221 -10.03 23.75 -41.98
CA SER A 221 -9.09 24.71 -42.58
C SER A 221 -9.33 24.82 -44.10
N PRO A 222 -9.36 26.04 -44.67
CA PRO A 222 -9.36 26.23 -46.11
C PRO A 222 -7.94 26.12 -46.66
N SER A 223 -7.82 25.40 -47.77
CA SER A 223 -6.64 25.32 -48.63
C SER A 223 -6.35 26.67 -49.30
N GLY A 224 -5.11 27.13 -49.17
CA GLY A 224 -4.45 28.14 -50.01
C GLY A 224 -3.10 27.60 -50.45
#